data_AF-A0A355GG27-F1
#
_entry.id   AF-A0A355GG27-F1
#
_cell.length_a   1.000
_cell.length_b   1.000
_cell.length_c   1.000
_cell.angle_alpha   90.00
_cell.angle_beta   90.00
_cell.angle_gamma   90.00
#
_symmetry.space_group_name_H-M   'P 1'
#
loop_
_entity.id
_entity.type
_entity.pdbx_description
1 polymer ?
#
loop_
_entity_poly.entity_id
_entity_poly.type
_entity_poly.pdbx_seq_one_letter_code
_entity_poly.pdbx_strand_id
1 'polypeptide(L)'
;MRYRDRTPQEYKLTARASKIDPRTKEHPEIDYVFEAKGKPQDLEHAVVDTRVKPRGKLVIWLMGYNSQLFDRLSSYGLHAIQVHYANRWFSKVCRENPVGETCRGNVRLEAATGEDYSDQVSIPQPDGMKERALQFVKWLAKENPQGQWDYYLTPDGKDLRWEDVIMAGSSHGSTTAARFAKHQKVSRVVMFCGPRDQLQNWQTLPSATPTNRYFGFSHVLDGGWTADHYCRSWELIGLNEFGPIVNVDKAKPPYGNTRRLITDFDVKNNTRRAHSSVVPGGSAGKDAKGQYIHEAVWKYLFTQPVDKTGKPVPLDPGCEKNQRDS
;
A
#
# COMPACT_ATOMS: atom_id res chain seq x y z
N MET A 1 -6.45 17.92 -14.74
CA MET A 1 -5.34 18.51 -13.97
C MET A 1 -4.23 18.97 -14.92
N ARG A 2 -3.64 20.16 -14.72
CA ARG A 2 -2.50 20.68 -15.51
C ARG A 2 -1.75 21.70 -14.67
N TYR A 3 -0.49 21.44 -14.35
CA TYR A 3 0.33 22.33 -13.54
C TYR A 3 0.48 23.72 -14.17
N ARG A 4 0.47 24.75 -13.31
CA ARG A 4 0.75 26.16 -13.64
C ARG A 4 1.97 26.63 -12.86
N ASP A 5 3.03 25.84 -12.93
CA ASP A 5 4.28 26.08 -12.21
C ASP A 5 5.23 26.91 -13.08
N ARG A 6 5.68 28.05 -12.55
CA ARG A 6 6.64 28.94 -13.25
C ARG A 6 8.07 28.42 -13.16
N THR A 7 8.34 27.52 -12.21
CA THR A 7 9.65 26.91 -11.98
C THR A 7 9.48 25.39 -11.81
N PRO A 8 9.13 24.65 -12.89
CA PRO A 8 8.83 23.23 -12.80
C PRO A 8 9.97 22.43 -12.16
N GLN A 9 9.65 21.69 -11.10
CA GLN A 9 10.60 20.89 -10.34
C GLN A 9 9.90 19.73 -9.61
N GLU A 10 10.70 18.86 -9.00
CA GLU A 10 10.18 17.90 -8.04
C GLU A 10 10.11 18.55 -6.66
N TYR A 11 8.91 18.61 -6.10
CA TYR A 11 8.67 19.05 -4.74
C TYR A 11 8.62 17.85 -3.80
N LYS A 12 9.44 17.88 -2.76
CA LYS A 12 9.39 16.96 -1.63
C LYS A 12 9.05 17.76 -0.38
N LEU A 13 7.91 17.45 0.22
CA LEU A 13 7.41 18.17 1.40
C LEU A 13 7.32 17.23 2.59
N THR A 14 7.55 17.77 3.78
CA THR A 14 7.35 17.05 5.02
C THR A 14 6.68 17.93 6.05
N ALA A 15 5.89 17.32 6.92
CA ALA A 15 5.25 17.99 8.03
C ALA A 15 4.95 16.97 9.14
N ARG A 16 4.86 17.42 10.39
CA ARG A 16 4.42 16.55 11.49
C ARG A 16 2.91 16.51 11.55
N ALA A 17 2.33 15.33 11.63
CA ALA A 17 0.87 15.17 11.75
C ALA A 17 0.31 15.95 12.96
N SER A 18 1.01 15.91 14.10
CA SER A 18 0.65 16.67 15.31
C SER A 18 0.73 18.20 15.19
N LYS A 19 1.41 18.70 14.15
CA LYS A 19 1.46 20.14 13.83
C LYS A 19 0.38 20.53 12.82
N ILE A 20 -0.03 19.62 11.95
CA ILE A 20 -1.11 19.85 10.98
C ILE A 20 -2.47 19.76 11.67
N ASP A 21 -2.66 18.77 12.54
CA ASP A 21 -3.92 18.54 13.24
C ASP A 21 -3.69 18.37 14.76
N PRO A 22 -4.05 19.38 15.59
CA PRO A 22 -3.86 19.34 17.04
C PRO A 22 -4.80 18.37 17.75
N ARG A 23 -5.77 17.76 17.07
CA ARG A 23 -6.67 16.75 17.64
C ARG A 23 -6.02 15.36 17.74
N THR A 24 -4.90 15.17 17.05
CA THR A 24 -4.16 13.90 17.01
C THR A 24 -3.56 13.55 18.37
N LYS A 25 -3.50 12.25 18.69
CA LYS A 25 -2.98 11.76 19.97
C LYS A 25 -2.06 10.54 19.78
N GLU A 26 -1.20 10.33 20.77
CA GLU A 26 -0.41 9.11 20.89
C GLU A 26 -1.23 7.98 21.50
N HIS A 27 -0.91 6.74 21.11
CA HIS A 27 -1.46 5.48 21.62
C HIS A 27 -0.28 4.55 21.96
N PRO A 28 0.46 4.82 23.06
CA PRO A 28 1.70 4.10 23.39
C PRO A 28 1.50 2.61 23.61
N GLU A 29 0.31 2.18 24.04
CA GLU A 29 -0.07 0.77 24.25
C GLU A 29 0.00 -0.08 22.98
N ILE A 30 -0.07 0.56 21.81
CA ILE A 30 0.09 -0.08 20.49
C ILE A 30 1.34 0.40 19.73
N ASP A 31 2.33 0.94 20.44
CA ASP A 31 3.57 1.53 19.91
C ASP A 31 3.32 2.63 18.85
N TYR A 32 2.19 3.34 18.95
CA TYR A 32 1.85 4.44 18.06
C TYR A 32 2.12 5.78 18.77
N VAL A 33 3.34 6.27 18.61
CA VAL A 33 3.87 7.45 19.32
C VAL A 33 4.32 8.50 18.32
N PHE A 34 4.39 9.77 18.75
CA PHE A 34 4.86 10.90 17.95
C PHE A 34 6.34 11.17 18.16
N GLU A 35 6.93 10.65 19.22
CA GLU A 35 8.36 10.72 19.46
C GLU A 35 8.90 9.40 20.00
N ALA A 36 10.07 8.99 19.52
CA ALA A 36 10.79 7.85 20.08
C ALA A 36 12.29 8.14 20.01
N LYS A 37 12.99 7.94 21.14
CA LYS A 37 14.44 8.16 21.25
C LYS A 37 14.86 9.57 20.80
N GLY A 38 14.09 10.59 21.19
CA GLY A 38 14.36 12.01 20.86
C GLY A 38 14.13 12.37 19.38
N LYS A 39 13.44 11.52 18.61
CA LYS A 39 13.17 11.74 17.18
C LYS A 39 11.68 11.72 16.88
N PRO A 40 11.16 12.71 16.13
CA PRO A 40 9.80 12.68 15.61
C PRO A 40 9.52 11.37 14.85
N GLN A 41 8.40 10.74 15.19
CA GLN A 41 7.87 9.56 14.52
C GLN A 41 6.68 9.89 13.62
N ASP A 42 5.96 10.98 13.92
CA ASP A 42 4.78 11.44 13.19
C ASP A 42 5.11 12.34 11.99
N LEU A 43 6.30 12.20 11.42
CA LEU A 43 6.68 12.89 10.20
C LEU A 43 5.98 12.26 9.00
N GLU A 44 5.32 13.10 8.22
CA GLU A 44 4.62 12.75 6.99
C GLU A 44 5.43 13.25 5.80
N HIS A 45 5.35 12.53 4.69
CA HIS A 45 6.16 12.80 3.50
C HIS A 45 5.28 12.89 2.26
N ALA A 46 5.54 13.86 1.40
CA ALA A 46 4.85 14.04 0.12
C ALA A 46 5.83 14.28 -1.02
N VAL A 47 5.44 13.86 -2.23
CA VAL A 47 6.16 14.18 -3.46
C VAL A 47 5.20 14.48 -4.62
N VAL A 48 5.58 15.45 -5.45
CA VAL A 48 4.99 15.73 -6.77
C VAL A 48 6.07 16.28 -7.70
N ASP A 49 6.10 15.83 -8.95
CA ASP A 49 6.98 16.40 -9.99
C ASP A 49 6.16 17.19 -11.01
N THR A 50 6.27 18.53 -10.95
CA THR A 50 5.52 19.43 -11.83
C THR A 50 6.09 19.51 -13.25
N ARG A 51 7.26 18.89 -13.50
CA ARG A 51 7.84 18.72 -14.85
C ARG A 51 7.15 17.59 -15.61
N VAL A 52 6.52 16.65 -14.91
CA VAL A 52 5.89 15.47 -15.49
C VAL A 52 4.39 15.71 -15.69
N LYS A 53 3.81 15.20 -16.79
CA LYS A 53 2.36 15.34 -17.02
C LYS A 53 1.58 14.63 -15.90
N PRO A 54 0.65 15.34 -15.22
CA PRO A 54 -0.10 14.74 -14.13
C PRO A 54 -1.05 13.63 -14.60
N ARG A 55 -1.17 12.58 -13.79
CA ARG A 55 -2.15 11.50 -13.97
C ARG A 55 -3.47 11.71 -13.24
N GLY A 56 -3.51 12.66 -12.31
CA GLY A 56 -4.70 12.86 -11.45
C GLY A 56 -4.92 11.69 -10.50
N LYS A 57 -3.85 11.09 -9.99
CA LYS A 57 -3.91 9.99 -9.03
C LYS A 57 -2.96 10.25 -7.85
N LEU A 58 -3.48 10.05 -6.64
CA LEU A 58 -2.77 10.19 -5.38
C LEU A 58 -2.43 8.82 -4.81
N VAL A 59 -1.17 8.52 -4.57
CA VAL A 59 -0.73 7.32 -3.87
C VAL A 59 -0.65 7.59 -2.37
N ILE A 60 -1.28 6.74 -1.56
CA ILE A 60 -1.05 6.69 -0.12
C ILE A 60 -0.23 5.44 0.17
N TRP A 61 1.01 5.64 0.64
CA TRP A 61 1.95 4.58 0.99
C TRP A 61 1.83 4.21 2.47
N LEU A 62 1.48 2.95 2.75
CA LEU A 62 1.19 2.44 4.09
C LEU A 62 2.37 1.69 4.70
N MET A 63 3.59 2.21 4.60
CA MET A 63 4.77 1.71 5.30
C MET A 63 5.73 2.87 5.60
N GLY A 64 6.86 2.60 6.24
CA GLY A 64 7.90 3.61 6.43
C GLY A 64 8.28 4.29 5.10
N TYR A 65 8.61 5.58 5.17
CA TYR A 65 8.96 6.37 4.00
C TYR A 65 10.05 5.70 3.15
N ASN A 66 9.82 5.63 1.85
CA ASN A 66 10.76 5.10 0.87
C ASN A 66 10.98 6.15 -0.23
N SER A 67 12.04 6.94 -0.10
CA SER A 67 12.38 8.00 -1.05
C SER A 67 12.53 7.48 -2.48
N GLN A 68 13.16 6.32 -2.66
CA GLN A 68 13.38 5.74 -3.98
C GLN A 68 12.06 5.31 -4.66
N LEU A 69 11.09 4.82 -3.89
CA LEU A 69 9.75 4.57 -4.41
C LEU A 69 9.07 5.90 -4.78
N PHE A 70 9.18 6.91 -3.92
CA PHE A 70 8.55 8.22 -4.15
C PHE A 70 9.08 8.91 -5.41
N ASP A 71 10.40 8.88 -5.64
CA ASP A 71 11.04 9.40 -6.86
C ASP A 71 10.49 8.73 -8.14
N ARG A 72 10.15 7.44 -8.05
CA ARG A 72 9.54 6.71 -9.17
C ARG A 72 8.09 7.11 -9.36
N LEU A 73 7.31 7.18 -8.28
CA LEU A 73 5.90 7.56 -8.33
C LEU A 73 5.72 8.95 -8.95
N SER A 74 6.51 9.94 -8.50
CA SER A 74 6.51 11.29 -9.06
C SER A 74 6.90 11.29 -10.54
N SER A 75 7.93 10.52 -10.93
CA SER A 75 8.34 10.36 -12.34
C SER A 75 7.26 9.74 -13.23
N TYR A 76 6.29 9.03 -12.64
CA TYR A 76 5.14 8.48 -13.36
C TYR A 76 4.02 9.50 -13.53
N GLY A 77 4.13 10.70 -12.97
CA GLY A 77 3.11 11.74 -12.94
C GLY A 77 2.06 11.51 -11.83
N LEU A 78 2.42 10.74 -10.80
CA LEU A 78 1.57 10.50 -9.63
C LEU A 78 1.97 11.47 -8.51
N HIS A 79 0.98 11.90 -7.74
CA HIS A 79 1.23 12.46 -6.42
C HIS A 79 1.39 11.31 -5.44
N ALA A 80 2.27 11.43 -4.45
CA ALA A 80 2.38 10.42 -3.40
C ALA A 80 2.56 11.04 -2.03
N ILE A 81 1.90 10.43 -1.04
CA ILE A 81 2.03 10.75 0.38
C ILE A 81 2.29 9.48 1.19
N GLN A 82 3.01 9.65 2.31
CA GLN A 82 3.08 8.68 3.39
C GLN A 82 2.68 9.40 4.67
N VAL A 83 1.60 8.92 5.28
CA VAL A 83 1.07 9.46 6.54
C VAL A 83 1.50 8.56 7.69
N HIS A 84 1.72 9.16 8.86
CA HIS A 84 1.97 8.40 10.08
C HIS A 84 0.65 7.85 10.60
N TYR A 85 0.49 6.53 10.67
CA TYR A 85 -0.73 5.87 11.14
C TYR A 85 -0.40 4.69 12.05
N ALA A 86 -1.38 4.22 12.82
CA ALA A 86 -1.21 3.12 13.76
C ALA A 86 -0.92 1.78 13.05
N ASN A 87 0.37 1.44 12.90
CA ASN A 87 0.81 0.28 12.12
C ASN A 87 1.79 -0.64 12.87
N ARG A 88 1.92 -0.48 14.18
CA ARG A 88 2.81 -1.27 15.06
C ARG A 88 2.08 -2.19 16.04
N TRP A 89 0.75 -2.20 16.03
CA TRP A 89 -0.10 -2.93 16.97
C TRP A 89 -0.02 -4.47 16.85
N PHE A 90 0.47 -5.02 15.74
CA PHE A 90 0.41 -6.47 15.45
C PHE A 90 1.13 -7.36 16.48
N SER A 91 2.14 -6.83 17.18
CA SER A 91 2.84 -7.54 18.26
C SER A 91 2.16 -7.42 19.63
N LYS A 92 1.12 -6.58 19.75
CA LYS A 92 0.48 -6.17 21.01
C LYS A 92 -0.93 -6.70 21.17
N VAL A 93 -1.73 -6.68 20.11
CA VAL A 93 -3.16 -7.08 20.13
C VAL A 93 -3.42 -8.22 19.14
N CYS A 94 -4.59 -8.87 19.24
CA CYS A 94 -4.91 -10.08 18.46
C CYS A 94 -3.84 -11.18 18.63
N ARG A 95 -3.54 -11.51 19.89
CA ARG A 95 -2.44 -12.40 20.33
C ARG A 95 -2.92 -13.78 20.76
N GLU A 96 -4.22 -14.02 20.74
CA GLU A 96 -4.82 -15.31 21.03
C GLU A 96 -4.38 -16.39 20.03
N ASN A 97 -4.43 -17.66 20.44
CA ASN A 97 -3.99 -18.79 19.63
C ASN A 97 -5.06 -19.90 19.60
N PRO A 98 -5.76 -20.10 18.48
CA PRO A 98 -5.66 -19.34 17.23
C PRO A 98 -6.22 -17.91 17.35
N VAL A 99 -5.66 -16.98 16.56
CA VAL A 99 -6.21 -15.61 16.42
C VAL A 99 -7.60 -15.67 15.79
N GLY A 100 -8.56 -14.95 16.33
CA GLY A 100 -9.92 -14.87 15.80
C GLY A 100 -9.97 -14.44 14.34
N GLU A 101 -10.93 -14.95 13.58
CA GLU A 101 -11.00 -14.78 12.11
C GLU A 101 -11.14 -13.31 11.68
N THR A 102 -11.71 -12.46 12.52
CA THR A 102 -11.96 -11.05 12.22
C THR A 102 -10.98 -10.10 12.91
N CYS A 103 -10.34 -10.52 14.01
CA CYS A 103 -9.59 -9.64 14.93
C CYS A 103 -8.61 -8.72 14.18
N ARG A 104 -7.64 -9.28 13.47
CA ARG A 104 -6.62 -8.49 12.76
C ARG A 104 -7.21 -7.71 11.58
N GLY A 105 -8.27 -8.21 10.96
CA GLY A 105 -8.97 -7.50 9.88
C GLY A 105 -9.69 -6.26 10.39
N ASN A 106 -10.24 -6.32 11.60
CA ASN A 106 -10.96 -5.24 12.25
C ASN A 106 -10.00 -4.17 12.79
N VAL A 107 -8.93 -4.57 13.50
CA VAL A 107 -7.88 -3.62 13.95
C VAL A 107 -7.25 -2.88 12.76
N ARG A 108 -7.02 -3.55 11.63
CA ARG A 108 -6.54 -2.89 10.40
C ARG A 108 -7.50 -1.84 9.88
N LEU A 109 -8.81 -2.10 9.96
CA LEU A 109 -9.81 -1.17 9.47
C LEU A 109 -9.90 0.03 10.40
N GLU A 110 -9.98 -0.19 11.71
CA GLU A 110 -9.96 0.89 12.71
C GLU A 110 -8.69 1.74 12.64
N ALA A 111 -7.51 1.14 12.53
CA ALA A 111 -6.28 1.91 12.31
C ALA A 111 -6.28 2.72 11.01
N ALA A 112 -7.05 2.30 10.00
CA ALA A 112 -7.16 2.99 8.73
C ALA A 112 -8.24 4.10 8.74
N THR A 113 -9.34 3.92 9.48
CA THR A 113 -10.50 4.83 9.46
C THR A 113 -10.59 5.72 10.72
N GLY A 114 -10.13 5.23 11.86
CA GLY A 114 -10.38 5.79 13.19
C GLY A 114 -11.85 5.64 13.64
N GLU A 115 -12.54 4.62 13.10
CA GLU A 115 -13.88 4.21 13.48
C GLU A 115 -13.80 2.91 14.28
N ASP A 116 -14.71 2.74 15.24
CA ASP A 116 -14.77 1.56 16.11
C ASP A 116 -15.17 0.31 15.30
N TYR A 117 -14.19 -0.55 15.05
CA TYR A 117 -14.39 -1.85 14.41
C TYR A 117 -13.91 -3.01 15.27
N SER A 118 -13.17 -2.75 16.35
CA SER A 118 -12.44 -3.76 17.10
C SER A 118 -12.42 -3.49 18.60
N ASP A 119 -12.78 -4.48 19.40
CA ASP A 119 -12.65 -4.45 20.87
C ASP A 119 -11.18 -4.54 21.38
N GLN A 120 -10.20 -4.33 20.50
CA GLN A 120 -8.78 -4.53 20.79
C GLN A 120 -8.00 -3.22 20.93
N VAL A 121 -8.52 -2.16 20.32
CA VAL A 121 -7.89 -0.84 20.25
C VAL A 121 -8.99 0.22 20.35
N SER A 122 -8.61 1.48 20.57
CA SER A 122 -9.53 2.61 20.49
C SER A 122 -8.83 3.76 19.79
N ILE A 123 -8.85 3.73 18.46
CA ILE A 123 -8.18 4.72 17.62
C ILE A 123 -9.22 5.75 17.16
N PRO A 124 -9.20 7.00 17.65
CA PRO A 124 -10.18 8.00 17.24
C PRO A 124 -9.91 8.49 15.82
N GLN A 125 -10.95 9.06 15.19
CA GLN A 125 -10.90 9.55 13.81
C GLN A 125 -9.64 10.36 13.45
N PRO A 126 -9.17 11.36 14.22
CA PRO A 126 -7.94 12.13 13.91
C PRO A 126 -6.68 11.27 13.75
N ASP A 127 -6.65 10.09 14.37
CA ASP A 127 -5.49 9.21 14.40
C ASP A 127 -5.55 8.09 13.35
N GLY A 128 -6.69 7.93 12.69
CA GLY A 128 -6.85 7.03 11.55
C GLY A 128 -6.12 7.54 10.31
N MET A 129 -5.58 6.61 9.51
CA MET A 129 -4.89 6.93 8.24
C MET A 129 -5.72 7.84 7.31
N LYS A 130 -7.03 7.60 7.20
CA LYS A 130 -7.96 8.35 6.35
C LYS A 130 -8.00 9.84 6.69
N GLU A 131 -8.20 10.18 7.96
CA GLU A 131 -8.26 11.58 8.39
C GLU A 131 -6.89 12.25 8.28
N ARG A 132 -5.80 11.55 8.61
CA ARG A 132 -4.44 12.08 8.47
C ARG A 132 -4.10 12.41 7.02
N ALA A 133 -4.46 11.53 6.09
CA ALA A 133 -4.32 11.80 4.66
C ALA A 133 -5.11 13.02 4.21
N LEU A 134 -6.35 13.18 4.69
CA LEU A 134 -7.17 14.37 4.38
C LEU A 134 -6.51 15.66 4.88
N GLN A 135 -6.10 15.69 6.14
CA GLN A 135 -5.47 16.88 6.74
C GLN A 135 -4.14 17.21 6.07
N PHE A 136 -3.34 16.18 5.74
CA PHE A 136 -2.08 16.39 5.05
C PHE A 136 -2.28 16.92 3.62
N VAL A 137 -3.26 16.41 2.86
CA VAL A 137 -3.59 16.95 1.52
C VAL A 137 -4.08 18.39 1.59
N LYS A 138 -4.88 18.76 2.60
CA LYS A 138 -5.29 20.15 2.84
C LYS A 138 -4.09 21.06 3.09
N TRP A 139 -3.16 20.61 3.93
CA TRP A 139 -1.92 21.33 4.20
C TRP A 139 -1.07 21.47 2.93
N LEU A 140 -0.89 20.40 2.17
CA LEU A 140 -0.13 20.41 0.90
C LEU A 140 -0.76 21.34 -0.14
N ALA A 141 -2.09 21.43 -0.21
CA ALA A 141 -2.78 22.36 -1.11
C ALA A 141 -2.46 23.83 -0.79
N LYS A 142 -2.27 24.15 0.49
CA LYS A 142 -1.87 25.49 0.94
C LYS A 142 -0.37 25.74 0.72
N GLU A 143 0.49 24.80 1.10
CA GLU A 143 1.94 25.00 1.12
C GLU A 143 2.62 24.76 -0.23
N ASN A 144 1.98 23.99 -1.13
CA ASN A 144 2.45 23.75 -2.48
C ASN A 144 1.33 23.87 -3.53
N PRO A 145 0.76 25.08 -3.76
CA PRO A 145 -0.31 25.28 -4.74
C PRO A 145 0.07 24.86 -6.18
N GLN A 146 1.36 24.95 -6.53
CA GLN A 146 1.89 24.51 -7.83
C GLN A 146 1.65 23.03 -8.09
N GLY A 147 1.62 22.23 -7.02
CA GLY A 147 1.33 20.81 -7.04
C GLY A 147 -0.13 20.46 -7.30
N GLN A 148 -1.10 21.38 -7.22
CA GLN A 148 -2.53 21.08 -7.42
C GLN A 148 -3.07 19.97 -6.52
N TRP A 149 -2.66 19.94 -5.25
CA TRP A 149 -3.11 18.93 -4.27
C TRP A 149 -4.61 19.02 -3.96
N ASP A 150 -5.19 20.22 -4.11
CA ASP A 150 -6.63 20.49 -3.97
C ASP A 150 -7.49 19.66 -4.94
N TYR A 151 -6.92 19.19 -6.06
CA TYR A 151 -7.60 18.26 -6.98
C TYR A 151 -8.11 17.00 -6.26
N TYR A 152 -7.43 16.53 -5.22
CA TYR A 152 -7.78 15.30 -4.51
C TYR A 152 -8.81 15.50 -3.39
N LEU A 153 -9.26 16.74 -3.14
CA LEU A 153 -10.31 17.02 -2.16
C LEU A 153 -11.69 16.95 -2.81
N THR A 154 -12.69 16.45 -2.08
CA THR A 154 -14.10 16.60 -2.48
C THR A 154 -14.47 18.08 -2.64
N PRO A 155 -15.52 18.44 -3.40
CA PRO A 155 -15.90 19.83 -3.61
C PRO A 155 -16.13 20.64 -2.33
N ASP A 156 -16.59 20.00 -1.25
CA ASP A 156 -16.78 20.59 0.07
C ASP A 156 -15.52 20.59 0.95
N GLY A 157 -14.43 19.99 0.47
CA GLY A 157 -13.17 19.85 1.20
C GLY A 157 -13.26 18.96 2.43
N LYS A 158 -14.29 18.12 2.59
CA LYS A 158 -14.51 17.30 3.78
C LYS A 158 -13.96 15.88 3.68
N ASP A 159 -13.63 15.39 2.49
CA ASP A 159 -13.00 14.08 2.29
C ASP A 159 -12.05 14.11 1.08
N LEU A 160 -11.34 13.02 0.86
CA LEU A 160 -10.57 12.76 -0.34
C LEU A 160 -11.47 12.20 -1.46
N ARG A 161 -11.12 12.48 -2.70
CA ARG A 161 -11.67 11.80 -3.88
C ARG A 161 -11.08 10.39 -3.97
N TRP A 162 -11.60 9.46 -3.18
CA TRP A 162 -11.04 8.09 -3.07
C TRP A 162 -10.95 7.34 -4.41
N GLU A 163 -11.83 7.62 -5.37
CA GLU A 163 -11.74 7.07 -6.73
C GLU A 163 -10.56 7.60 -7.58
N ASP A 164 -9.84 8.60 -7.06
CA ASP A 164 -8.55 9.08 -7.56
C ASP A 164 -7.36 8.65 -6.67
N VAL A 165 -7.62 7.92 -5.57
CA VAL A 165 -6.58 7.45 -4.65
C VAL A 165 -6.13 6.03 -4.99
N ILE A 166 -4.82 5.78 -4.93
CA ILE A 166 -4.17 4.48 -5.00
C ILE A 166 -3.71 4.12 -3.59
N MET A 167 -4.22 3.03 -3.03
CA MET A 167 -3.72 2.50 -1.76
C MET A 167 -2.55 1.56 -2.04
N ALA A 168 -1.38 1.83 -1.47
CA ALA A 168 -0.19 1.02 -1.69
C ALA A 168 0.49 0.67 -0.37
N GLY A 169 1.04 -0.52 -0.25
CA GLY A 169 1.78 -0.92 0.94
C GLY A 169 2.60 -2.17 0.74
N SER A 170 3.51 -2.41 1.67
CA SER A 170 4.32 -3.63 1.77
C SER A 170 4.03 -4.34 3.09
N SER A 171 4.03 -5.67 3.09
CA SER A 171 3.90 -6.47 4.32
C SER A 171 2.61 -6.13 5.11
N HIS A 172 2.74 -5.60 6.33
CA HIS A 172 1.61 -5.08 7.11
C HIS A 172 0.81 -4.04 6.32
N GLY A 173 1.49 -3.11 5.65
CA GLY A 173 0.89 -2.06 4.83
C GLY A 173 0.12 -2.59 3.63
N SER A 174 0.64 -3.66 3.00
CA SER A 174 -0.07 -4.33 1.89
C SER A 174 -1.40 -4.90 2.37
N THR A 175 -1.40 -5.46 3.59
CA THR A 175 -2.59 -6.07 4.18
C THR A 175 -3.60 -5.00 4.60
N THR A 176 -3.15 -3.89 5.21
CA THR A 176 -4.00 -2.74 5.52
C THR A 176 -4.58 -2.10 4.26
N ALA A 177 -3.78 -1.89 3.20
CA ALA A 177 -4.25 -1.29 1.95
C ALA A 177 -5.38 -2.13 1.32
N ALA A 178 -5.21 -3.45 1.28
CA ALA A 178 -6.22 -4.36 0.76
C ALA A 178 -7.48 -4.40 1.65
N ARG A 179 -7.31 -4.46 2.99
CA ARG A 179 -8.44 -4.48 3.93
C ARG A 179 -9.26 -3.19 3.88
N PHE A 180 -8.59 -2.04 3.77
CA PHE A 180 -9.23 -0.75 3.59
C PHE A 180 -9.99 -0.69 2.27
N ALA A 181 -9.41 -1.19 1.17
CA ALA A 181 -10.05 -1.18 -0.15
C ALA A 181 -11.28 -2.09 -0.27
N LYS A 182 -11.42 -3.10 0.62
CA LYS A 182 -12.67 -3.85 0.79
C LYS A 182 -13.80 -2.95 1.32
N HIS A 183 -13.48 -1.99 2.19
CA HIS A 183 -14.42 -1.07 2.81
C HIS A 183 -14.64 0.22 1.99
N GLN A 184 -13.57 0.88 1.57
CA GLN A 184 -13.59 2.13 0.80
C GLN A 184 -13.25 1.83 -0.67
N LYS A 185 -14.12 2.25 -1.58
CA LYS A 185 -13.83 2.17 -3.02
C LYS A 185 -12.67 3.10 -3.37
N VAL A 186 -11.61 2.55 -3.95
CA VAL A 186 -10.44 3.30 -4.42
C VAL A 186 -10.15 3.08 -5.91
N SER A 187 -9.22 3.86 -6.45
CA SER A 187 -8.84 3.77 -7.87
C SER A 187 -8.00 2.53 -8.19
N ARG A 188 -7.16 2.10 -7.23
CA ARG A 188 -6.21 0.98 -7.35
C ARG A 188 -5.68 0.57 -5.98
N VAL A 189 -5.31 -0.70 -5.85
CA VAL A 189 -4.55 -1.24 -4.72
C VAL A 189 -3.25 -1.87 -5.22
N VAL A 190 -2.11 -1.51 -4.63
CA VAL A 190 -0.80 -2.11 -4.93
C VAL A 190 -0.25 -2.80 -3.68
N MET A 191 -0.03 -4.10 -3.79
CA MET A 191 0.25 -5.02 -2.70
C MET A 191 1.64 -5.64 -2.87
N PHE A 192 2.61 -5.17 -2.10
CA PHE A 192 3.96 -5.76 -2.07
C PHE A 192 4.08 -6.75 -0.91
N CYS A 193 4.61 -7.95 -1.16
CA CYS A 193 4.85 -9.00 -0.15
C CYS A 193 3.68 -9.16 0.85
N GLY A 194 2.48 -9.32 0.30
CA GLY A 194 1.22 -9.40 1.04
C GLY A 194 0.02 -9.51 0.08
N PRO A 195 -1.22 -9.51 0.61
CA PRO A 195 -1.59 -9.52 2.03
C PRO A 195 -1.24 -10.81 2.77
N ARG A 196 -1.00 -10.77 4.09
CA ARG A 196 -0.79 -11.96 4.93
C ARG A 196 -1.81 -12.03 6.05
N ASP A 197 -2.52 -13.14 6.16
CA ASP A 197 -3.12 -13.63 7.39
C ASP A 197 -3.26 -15.16 7.33
N GLN A 198 -3.26 -15.81 8.50
CA GLN A 198 -3.28 -17.28 8.62
C GLN A 198 -4.71 -17.80 8.46
N LEU A 199 -5.54 -17.54 9.47
CA LEU A 199 -6.91 -18.05 9.57
C LEU A 199 -7.96 -16.98 9.25
N GLN A 200 -7.56 -15.71 9.28
CA GLN A 200 -8.45 -14.62 8.94
C GLN A 200 -8.91 -14.76 7.47
N ASN A 201 -10.17 -14.39 7.24
CA ASN A 201 -10.86 -14.54 5.97
C ASN A 201 -11.47 -13.23 5.46
N TRP A 202 -11.11 -12.07 6.03
CA TRP A 202 -11.62 -10.77 5.58
C TRP A 202 -11.41 -10.52 4.08
N GLN A 203 -10.46 -11.22 3.45
CA GLN A 203 -10.20 -11.21 2.01
C GLN A 203 -11.44 -11.64 1.20
N THR A 204 -12.33 -12.47 1.74
CA THR A 204 -13.56 -12.93 1.07
C THR A 204 -14.73 -11.97 1.24
N LEU A 205 -14.60 -10.95 2.10
CA LEU A 205 -15.65 -9.95 2.26
C LEU A 205 -15.98 -9.26 0.93
N PRO A 206 -17.24 -8.81 0.74
CA PRO A 206 -17.60 -7.93 -0.35
C PRO A 206 -16.61 -6.76 -0.47
N SER A 207 -16.25 -6.42 -1.71
CA SER A 207 -15.24 -5.39 -1.97
C SER A 207 -15.88 -4.15 -2.57
N ALA A 208 -15.79 -3.02 -1.88
CA ALA A 208 -16.16 -1.71 -2.42
C ALA A 208 -15.30 -1.35 -3.65
N THR A 209 -14.03 -1.73 -3.64
CA THR A 209 -13.13 -1.61 -4.80
C THR A 209 -13.29 -2.80 -5.74
N PRO A 210 -13.57 -2.61 -7.03
CA PRO A 210 -13.55 -3.70 -8.01
C PRO A 210 -12.25 -4.51 -7.97
N THR A 211 -12.35 -5.84 -7.94
CA THR A 211 -11.20 -6.75 -7.71
C THR A 211 -10.16 -6.68 -8.83
N ASN A 212 -10.53 -6.26 -10.04
CA ASN A 212 -9.61 -5.98 -11.15
C ASN A 212 -8.65 -4.81 -10.89
N ARG A 213 -8.85 -4.04 -9.81
CA ARG A 213 -8.00 -2.89 -9.44
C ARG A 213 -6.92 -3.24 -8.40
N TYR A 214 -6.86 -4.48 -7.94
CA TYR A 214 -5.83 -4.96 -7.00
C TYR A 214 -4.67 -5.58 -7.77
N PHE A 215 -3.43 -5.27 -7.37
CA PHE A 215 -2.21 -5.76 -8.01
C PHE A 215 -1.23 -6.27 -6.95
N GLY A 216 -0.79 -7.52 -7.06
CA GLY A 216 0.17 -8.16 -6.17
C GLY A 216 1.56 -8.31 -6.80
N PHE A 217 2.61 -8.09 -6.00
CA PHE A 217 3.99 -8.44 -6.33
C PHE A 217 4.73 -9.00 -5.12
N SER A 218 5.28 -10.21 -5.24
CA SER A 218 6.05 -10.87 -4.17
C SER A 218 7.26 -11.63 -4.71
N HIS A 219 8.14 -12.05 -3.80
CA HIS A 219 9.26 -12.94 -4.11
C HIS A 219 8.90 -14.38 -3.69
N VAL A 220 9.27 -15.38 -4.48
CA VAL A 220 8.89 -16.79 -4.20
C VAL A 220 9.49 -17.37 -2.91
N LEU A 221 10.66 -16.87 -2.48
CA LEU A 221 11.30 -17.20 -1.19
C LEU A 221 10.84 -16.31 -0.02
N ASP A 222 9.85 -15.45 -0.20
CA ASP A 222 9.24 -14.77 0.94
C ASP A 222 8.50 -15.80 1.81
N GLY A 223 8.67 -15.73 3.13
CA GLY A 223 8.01 -16.64 4.07
C GLY A 223 6.49 -16.63 3.96
N GLY A 224 5.87 -15.52 3.52
CA GLY A 224 4.44 -15.50 3.25
C GLY A 224 4.02 -16.16 1.93
N TRP A 225 4.95 -16.30 0.98
CA TRP A 225 4.75 -17.06 -0.25
C TRP A 225 4.95 -18.55 -0.01
N THR A 226 6.05 -18.94 0.64
CA THR A 226 6.38 -20.36 0.89
C THR A 226 5.42 -21.05 1.85
N ALA A 227 4.67 -20.29 2.64
CA ALA A 227 3.61 -20.79 3.52
C ALA A 227 2.20 -20.56 2.92
N ASP A 228 2.11 -20.31 1.62
CA ASP A 228 0.88 -20.13 0.84
C ASP A 228 -0.05 -18.98 1.25
N HIS A 229 0.33 -18.15 2.23
CA HIS A 229 -0.52 -17.04 2.66
C HIS A 229 -0.81 -16.02 1.55
N TYR A 230 0.16 -15.78 0.65
CA TYR A 230 0.04 -14.79 -0.42
C TYR A 230 -0.80 -15.30 -1.59
N CYS A 231 -0.50 -16.49 -2.12
CA CYS A 231 -1.32 -17.08 -3.18
C CYS A 231 -2.76 -17.24 -2.70
N ARG A 232 -2.96 -17.73 -1.46
CA ARG A 232 -4.28 -17.86 -0.82
C ARG A 232 -4.97 -16.51 -0.75
N SER A 233 -4.31 -15.48 -0.22
CA SER A 233 -4.92 -14.15 -0.10
C SER A 233 -5.29 -13.55 -1.46
N TRP A 234 -4.46 -13.76 -2.48
CA TRP A 234 -4.74 -13.28 -3.84
C TRP A 234 -5.96 -13.97 -4.45
N GLU A 235 -6.12 -15.27 -4.22
CA GLU A 235 -7.29 -16.04 -4.65
C GLU A 235 -8.56 -15.70 -3.88
N LEU A 236 -8.48 -15.52 -2.56
CA LEU A 236 -9.63 -15.08 -1.75
C LEU A 236 -10.11 -13.68 -2.15
N ILE A 237 -9.22 -12.82 -2.65
CA ILE A 237 -9.58 -11.54 -3.26
C ILE A 237 -10.19 -11.72 -4.67
N GLY A 238 -9.92 -12.83 -5.34
CA GLY A 238 -10.39 -13.11 -6.71
C GLY A 238 -9.43 -12.66 -7.82
N LEU A 239 -8.13 -12.58 -7.54
CA LEU A 239 -7.15 -12.11 -8.52
C LEU A 239 -6.91 -13.09 -9.70
N ASN A 240 -7.26 -14.37 -9.52
CA ASN A 240 -7.17 -15.39 -10.57
C ASN A 240 -8.11 -15.10 -11.75
N GLU A 241 -9.21 -14.37 -11.53
CA GLU A 241 -10.12 -13.89 -12.58
C GLU A 241 -9.48 -12.88 -13.55
N PHE A 242 -8.28 -12.38 -13.23
CA PHE A 242 -7.61 -11.33 -14.00
C PHE A 242 -6.21 -11.72 -14.50
N GLY A 243 -5.93 -13.02 -14.63
CA GLY A 243 -4.68 -13.54 -15.19
C GLY A 243 -3.96 -14.53 -14.28
N PRO A 244 -3.04 -15.36 -14.83
CA PRO A 244 -2.21 -16.29 -14.08
C PRO A 244 -1.19 -15.58 -13.18
N ILE A 245 -0.58 -16.31 -12.25
CA ILE A 245 0.67 -15.86 -11.64
C ILE A 245 1.74 -15.78 -12.74
N VAL A 246 2.41 -14.64 -12.86
CA VAL A 246 3.47 -14.40 -13.85
C VAL A 246 4.79 -14.10 -13.16
N ASN A 247 5.81 -14.86 -13.51
CA ASN A 247 7.18 -14.57 -13.12
C ASN A 247 7.77 -13.46 -14.01
N VAL A 248 8.11 -12.32 -13.38
CA VAL A 248 8.60 -11.10 -14.05
C VAL A 248 10.03 -11.21 -14.56
N ASP A 249 10.80 -12.19 -14.08
CA ASP A 249 12.17 -12.45 -14.53
C ASP A 249 12.18 -13.24 -15.86
N LYS A 250 11.04 -13.84 -16.21
CA LYS A 250 10.84 -14.66 -17.42
C LYS A 250 9.86 -14.02 -18.42
N ALA A 251 9.17 -12.95 -18.02
CA ALA A 251 8.19 -12.26 -18.84
C ALA A 251 8.48 -10.76 -18.89
N LYS A 252 7.96 -10.07 -19.92
CA LYS A 252 8.07 -8.61 -20.06
C LYS A 252 6.67 -7.97 -19.93
N PRO A 253 6.57 -6.67 -19.59
CA PRO A 253 5.31 -5.96 -19.65
C PRO A 253 4.62 -6.13 -21.03
N PRO A 254 3.29 -6.23 -21.09
CA PRO A 254 2.35 -5.98 -19.99
C PRO A 254 2.07 -7.21 -19.11
N TYR A 255 2.94 -8.24 -19.08
CA TYR A 255 2.79 -9.42 -18.23
C TYR A 255 1.42 -10.13 -18.41
N GLY A 256 0.93 -10.18 -19.65
CA GLY A 256 -0.41 -10.71 -19.93
C GLY A 256 -1.55 -9.97 -19.24
N ASN A 257 -1.32 -8.72 -18.80
CA ASN A 257 -2.23 -7.89 -18.02
C ASN A 257 -2.63 -8.49 -16.65
N THR A 258 -1.82 -9.40 -16.10
CA THR A 258 -2.14 -10.07 -14.82
C THR A 258 -2.15 -9.12 -13.62
N ARG A 259 -2.85 -9.52 -12.56
CA ARG A 259 -2.80 -8.90 -11.23
C ARG A 259 -1.87 -9.61 -10.26
N ARG A 260 -1.22 -10.70 -10.68
CA ARG A 260 -0.45 -11.61 -9.82
C ARG A 260 0.97 -11.73 -10.35
N LEU A 261 1.90 -10.92 -9.83
CA LEU A 261 3.30 -10.94 -10.24
C LEU A 261 4.19 -11.56 -9.17
N ILE A 262 5.16 -12.35 -9.59
CA ILE A 262 6.21 -12.89 -8.72
C ILE A 262 7.58 -12.68 -9.34
N THR A 263 8.62 -12.78 -8.51
CA THR A 263 10.02 -12.85 -8.92
C THR A 263 10.72 -13.99 -8.19
N ASP A 264 11.68 -14.62 -8.86
CA ASP A 264 12.56 -15.67 -8.33
C ASP A 264 14.05 -15.32 -8.50
N PHE A 265 14.38 -14.03 -8.65
CA PHE A 265 15.77 -13.59 -8.73
C PHE A 265 16.59 -14.03 -7.50
N ASP A 266 17.90 -14.24 -7.68
CA ASP A 266 18.72 -14.79 -6.61
C ASP A 266 18.88 -13.81 -5.42
N VAL A 267 18.19 -14.14 -4.33
CA VAL A 267 18.30 -13.49 -3.02
C VAL A 267 19.32 -14.16 -2.10
N LYS A 268 20.10 -15.14 -2.58
CA LYS A 268 21.06 -15.96 -1.84
C LYS A 268 20.41 -16.72 -0.69
N ASN A 269 19.26 -17.34 -0.96
CA ASN A 269 18.43 -18.06 0.03
C ASN A 269 18.04 -17.22 1.27
N ASN A 270 18.11 -15.90 1.18
CA ASN A 270 17.79 -15.02 2.29
C ASN A 270 16.32 -14.60 2.22
N THR A 271 15.48 -15.25 3.03
CA THR A 271 14.04 -14.98 3.12
C THR A 271 13.72 -13.55 3.57
N ARG A 272 14.58 -12.92 4.39
CA ARG A 272 14.43 -11.51 4.79
C ARG A 272 14.71 -10.57 3.62
N ARG A 273 15.70 -10.90 2.78
CA ARG A 273 15.96 -10.17 1.54
C ARG A 273 14.79 -10.34 0.58
N ALA A 274 14.29 -11.56 0.40
CA ALA A 274 13.11 -11.84 -0.42
C ALA A 274 11.93 -10.94 -0.03
N HIS A 275 11.60 -10.88 1.26
CA HIS A 275 10.50 -10.07 1.78
C HIS A 275 10.60 -8.59 1.43
N SER A 276 11.79 -8.00 1.52
CA SER A 276 12.00 -6.57 1.25
C SER A 276 12.46 -6.25 -0.18
N SER A 277 12.62 -7.25 -1.05
CA SER A 277 13.23 -7.08 -2.37
C SER A 277 12.30 -6.52 -3.44
N VAL A 278 10.99 -6.59 -3.20
CA VAL A 278 9.95 -6.24 -4.20
C VAL A 278 9.62 -4.74 -4.26
N VAL A 279 10.28 -3.94 -3.42
CA VAL A 279 10.24 -2.47 -3.44
C VAL A 279 11.64 -1.90 -3.70
N PRO A 280 11.79 -0.69 -4.28
CA PRO A 280 13.09 -0.07 -4.48
C PRO A 280 13.85 0.07 -3.15
N GLY A 281 15.11 -0.35 -3.10
CA GLY A 281 15.91 -0.32 -1.88
C GLY A 281 17.19 -1.14 -1.95
N GLY A 282 17.77 -1.42 -0.78
CA GLY A 282 19.01 -2.21 -0.66
C GLY A 282 18.84 -3.71 -0.94
N SER A 283 17.65 -4.26 -0.70
CA SER A 283 17.36 -5.69 -0.91
C SER A 283 16.98 -6.04 -2.35
N ALA A 284 16.51 -5.05 -3.12
CA ALA A 284 16.03 -5.24 -4.49
C ALA A 284 17.15 -5.68 -5.43
N GLY A 285 16.77 -6.51 -6.42
CA GLY A 285 17.68 -7.00 -7.44
C GLY A 285 18.25 -5.87 -8.30
N LYS A 286 19.55 -5.94 -8.56
CA LYS A 286 20.26 -5.01 -9.45
C LYS A 286 21.07 -5.80 -10.46
N ASP A 287 21.18 -5.28 -11.67
CA ASP A 287 22.05 -5.84 -12.71
C ASP A 287 23.52 -5.49 -12.45
N ALA A 288 24.42 -5.94 -13.35
CA ALA A 288 25.85 -5.68 -13.25
C ALA A 288 26.22 -4.19 -13.34
N LYS A 289 25.32 -3.33 -13.83
CA LYS A 289 25.49 -1.87 -13.90
C LYS A 289 24.89 -1.17 -12.69
N GLY A 290 24.35 -1.91 -11.73
CA GLY A 290 23.69 -1.37 -10.54
C GLY A 290 22.26 -0.88 -10.78
N GLN A 291 21.67 -1.14 -11.95
CA GLN A 291 20.31 -0.74 -12.30
C GLN A 291 19.31 -1.74 -11.73
N TYR A 292 18.16 -1.25 -11.24
CA TYR A 292 17.12 -2.11 -10.70
C TYR A 292 16.48 -2.98 -11.79
N ILE A 293 16.38 -4.28 -11.55
CA ILE A 293 15.82 -5.24 -12.53
C ILE A 293 14.29 -5.18 -12.63
N HIS A 294 13.61 -4.57 -11.64
CA HIS A 294 12.15 -4.53 -11.52
C HIS A 294 11.52 -3.15 -11.82
N GLU A 295 12.24 -2.22 -12.46
CA GLU A 295 11.70 -0.90 -12.83
C GLU A 295 10.38 -0.99 -13.61
N ALA A 296 10.34 -1.90 -14.57
CA ALA A 296 9.16 -2.14 -15.40
C ALA A 296 7.97 -2.70 -14.59
N VAL A 297 8.25 -3.48 -13.54
CA VAL A 297 7.23 -4.04 -12.64
C VAL A 297 6.60 -2.93 -11.81
N TRP A 298 7.40 -2.07 -11.19
CA TRP A 298 6.88 -0.95 -10.41
C TRP A 298 6.04 -0.01 -11.27
N LYS A 299 6.50 0.34 -12.47
CA LYS A 299 5.70 1.14 -13.41
C LYS A 299 4.40 0.45 -13.78
N TYR A 300 4.43 -0.85 -14.07
CA TYR A 300 3.23 -1.64 -14.39
C TYR A 300 2.20 -1.60 -13.26
N LEU A 301 2.62 -1.92 -12.03
CA LEU A 301 1.75 -1.96 -10.85
C LEU A 301 1.02 -0.64 -10.62
N PHE A 302 1.67 0.50 -10.85
CA PHE A 302 1.07 1.81 -10.61
C PHE A 302 0.37 2.46 -11.82
N THR A 303 0.67 2.03 -13.06
CA THR A 303 0.20 2.75 -14.25
C THR A 303 -0.58 1.91 -15.27
N GLN A 304 -0.56 0.58 -15.18
CA GLN A 304 -1.30 -0.28 -16.11
C GLN A 304 -2.81 0.03 -16.08
N PRO A 305 -3.49 0.20 -17.23
CA PRO A 305 -4.94 0.39 -17.25
C PRO A 305 -5.70 -0.73 -16.52
N VAL A 306 -6.60 -0.37 -15.60
CA VAL A 306 -7.29 -1.34 -14.72
C VAL A 306 -8.34 -2.18 -15.45
N ASP A 307 -8.84 -1.69 -16.60
CA ASP A 307 -9.82 -2.43 -17.41
C ASP A 307 -9.15 -3.35 -18.44
N LYS A 308 -7.82 -3.27 -18.58
CA LYS A 308 -7.03 -4.28 -19.31
C LYS A 308 -6.62 -5.36 -18.33
N THR A 309 -7.23 -6.53 -18.46
CA THR A 309 -7.06 -7.69 -17.58
C THR A 309 -6.52 -8.89 -18.34
N GLY A 310 -5.86 -9.80 -17.61
CA GLY A 310 -5.50 -11.12 -18.14
C GLY A 310 -6.71 -12.04 -18.22
N LYS A 311 -6.57 -13.16 -18.95
CA LYS A 311 -7.62 -14.18 -19.02
C LYS A 311 -7.82 -14.83 -17.64
N PRO A 312 -9.06 -15.04 -17.18
CA PRO A 312 -9.34 -15.83 -15.99
C PRO A 312 -8.66 -17.20 -16.05
N VAL A 313 -8.18 -17.68 -14.91
CA VAL A 313 -7.63 -19.03 -14.77
C VAL A 313 -8.20 -19.70 -13.51
N PRO A 314 -8.22 -21.04 -13.45
CA PRO A 314 -8.58 -21.76 -12.23
C PRO A 314 -7.70 -21.36 -11.04
N LEU A 315 -8.16 -21.73 -9.84
CA LEU A 315 -7.35 -21.64 -8.63
C LEU A 315 -6.08 -22.50 -8.77
N ASP A 316 -4.98 -21.99 -8.24
CA ASP A 316 -3.66 -22.58 -8.22
C ASP A 316 -3.71 -23.87 -7.36
N PRO A 317 -3.43 -25.05 -7.94
CA PRO A 317 -3.54 -26.33 -7.23
C PRO A 317 -2.45 -26.50 -6.15
N GLY A 318 -1.31 -25.83 -6.31
CA GLY A 318 -0.19 -25.87 -5.37
C GLY A 318 -0.27 -24.85 -4.24
N CYS A 319 -1.42 -24.18 -4.06
CA CYS A 319 -1.63 -23.21 -3.00
C CYS A 319 -2.56 -23.78 -1.92
N GLU A 320 -2.05 -24.01 -0.70
CA GLU A 320 -2.82 -24.50 0.43
C GLU A 320 -3.79 -23.42 0.95
N LYS A 321 -5.09 -23.62 0.73
CA LYS A 321 -6.13 -22.66 1.10
C LYS A 321 -6.64 -22.87 2.51
N ASN A 322 -6.58 -24.08 3.04
CA ASN A 322 -7.00 -24.38 4.40
C ASN A 322 -5.79 -24.40 5.33
N GLN A 323 -5.53 -23.24 5.92
CA GLN A 323 -4.41 -23.01 6.82
C GLN A 323 -4.70 -23.41 8.28
N ARG A 324 -5.82 -24.10 8.55
CA ARG A 324 -6.20 -24.55 9.91
C ARG A 324 -5.42 -25.77 10.38
N ASP A 325 -5.03 -26.63 9.44
CA ASP A 325 -4.39 -27.93 9.70
C ASP A 325 -2.90 -27.93 9.29
N SER A 326 -2.36 -26.76 8.90
CA SER A 326 -1.02 -26.54 8.35
C SER A 326 0.06 -26.22 9.38
#